data_AF-A0A1S3ZLN5-F1
#
_entry.id   AF-A0A1S3ZLN5-F1
#
_cell.length_a   1.000
_cell.length_b   1.000
_cell.length_c   1.000
_cell.angle_alpha   90.00
_cell.angle_beta   90.00
_cell.angle_gamma   90.00
#
_symmetry.space_group_name_H-M   'P 1'
#
loop_
_entity.id
_entity.type
_entity.pdbx_description
1 polymer ?
#
loop_
_entity_poly.entity_id
_entity_poly.type
_entity_poly.pdbx_seq_one_letter_code
_entity_poly.pdbx_strand_id
1 'polypeptide(L)'
;MGRRPARCYRQIKGKPYPKSRYWHTKPYPKSRYCRGVPDPKIRIYDVGTKKKGVDEFPCCVHLVSWEKENVSSEALEAARIACNKYMSKNAGKDAFHLRVRAHPRQGELL
;
A
#
# COMPACT_ATOMS: atom_id res chain seq x y z
N MET A 1 18.42 1.47 -1.21
CA MET A 1 18.59 2.81 -1.82
C MET A 1 18.92 3.77 -0.70
N GLY A 2 19.95 4.59 -0.83
CA GLY A 2 20.19 5.69 0.11
C GLY A 2 19.02 6.67 0.01
N ARG A 3 18.05 6.54 0.92
CA ARG A 3 16.87 7.39 1.01
C ARG A 3 16.91 8.17 2.31
N ARG A 4 16.23 9.31 2.34
CA ARG A 4 16.06 10.06 3.58
C ARG A 4 15.26 9.23 4.58
N PRO A 5 15.52 9.39 5.89
CA PRO A 5 14.78 8.64 6.90
C PRO A 5 13.29 8.99 6.87
N ALA A 6 12.42 8.00 7.06
CA ALA A 6 10.97 8.15 6.93
C ALA A 6 10.35 9.21 7.86
N ARG A 7 11.05 9.58 8.95
CA ARG A 7 10.65 10.70 9.84
C ARG A 7 10.44 12.02 9.09
N CYS A 8 11.12 12.22 7.96
CA CYS A 8 10.97 13.42 7.14
C CYS A 8 9.61 13.51 6.43
N TYR A 9 8.96 12.38 6.19
CA TYR A 9 7.72 12.28 5.39
C TYR A 9 6.51 11.79 6.19
N ARG A 10 6.71 11.33 7.43
CA ARG A 10 5.63 10.81 8.30
C ARG A 10 4.46 11.78 8.43
N GLN A 11 4.76 13.06 8.66
CA GLN A 11 3.74 14.10 8.81
C GLN A 11 3.23 14.56 7.45
N ILE A 12 1.92 14.50 7.26
CA ILE A 12 1.26 15.01 6.04
C ILE A 12 1.40 16.53 6.03
N LYS A 13 2.22 17.05 5.11
CA LYS A 13 2.47 18.50 4.98
C LYS A 13 2.22 18.96 3.55
N GLY A 14 1.47 20.05 3.41
CA GLY A 14 1.17 20.66 2.12
C GLY A 14 0.01 19.99 1.37
N LYS A 15 -0.15 20.36 0.09
CA LYS A 15 -1.21 19.83 -0.78
C LYS A 15 -0.75 18.51 -1.41
N PRO A 16 -1.58 17.45 -1.42
CA PRO A 16 -1.22 16.19 -2.03
C PRO A 16 -1.03 16.36 -3.54
N TYR A 17 0.13 15.94 -4.04
CA TYR A 17 0.37 15.78 -5.46
C TYR A 17 0.13 14.30 -5.86
N PRO A 18 -0.38 14.04 -7.07
CA PRO A 18 -0.89 15.00 -8.04
C PRO A 18 -2.22 15.63 -7.61
N LYS A 19 -2.41 16.91 -7.96
CA LYS A 19 -3.66 17.66 -7.70
C LYS A 19 -4.81 17.07 -8.52
N SER A 20 -5.54 16.10 -7.99
CA SER A 20 -6.88 15.78 -8.49
C SER A 20 -7.88 16.78 -7.92
N ARG A 21 -8.57 17.53 -8.78
CA ARG A 21 -9.62 18.48 -8.38
C ARG A 21 -10.88 17.80 -7.84
N TYR A 22 -11.05 16.50 -8.07
CA TYR A 22 -12.22 15.73 -7.68
C TYR A 22 -11.81 14.51 -6.86
N TRP A 23 -12.52 14.29 -5.74
CA TRP A 23 -12.38 13.14 -4.85
C TRP A 23 -12.59 11.79 -5.57
N HIS A 24 -13.32 11.80 -6.69
CA HIS A 24 -13.74 10.59 -7.42
C HIS A 24 -12.85 10.20 -8.61
N THR A 25 -11.81 10.98 -8.93
CA THR A 25 -10.86 10.62 -10.00
C THR A 25 -9.63 10.00 -9.35
N LYS A 26 -9.40 8.71 -9.58
CA LYS A 26 -8.22 7.97 -9.08
C LYS A 26 -6.96 8.82 -9.33
N PRO A 27 -6.21 9.23 -8.29
CA PRO A 27 -4.96 9.93 -8.48
C PRO A 27 -3.98 8.94 -9.10
N TYR A 28 -3.87 8.97 -10.43
CA TYR A 28 -2.85 8.21 -11.12
C TYR A 28 -1.49 8.72 -10.66
N PRO A 29 -0.62 7.87 -10.11
CA PRO A 29 0.66 8.26 -9.51
C PRO A 29 1.56 9.09 -10.45
N LYS A 30 1.44 8.83 -11.76
CA LYS A 30 2.11 9.58 -12.84
C LYS A 30 1.13 10.59 -13.43
N SER A 31 1.27 11.86 -13.07
CA SER A 31 0.53 12.95 -13.73
C SER A 31 1.28 13.46 -14.96
N ARG A 32 0.58 14.18 -15.86
CA ARG A 32 1.22 14.83 -17.02
C ARG A 32 2.33 15.83 -16.63
N TYR A 33 2.24 16.38 -15.43
CA TYR A 33 3.14 17.41 -14.92
C TYR A 33 4.36 16.82 -14.21
N CYS A 34 4.20 15.70 -13.48
CA CYS A 34 5.28 15.04 -12.75
C CYS A 34 5.89 13.94 -13.64
N ARG A 35 6.89 14.32 -14.44
CA ARG A 35 7.66 13.39 -15.30
C ARG A 35 8.85 12.80 -14.53
N GLY A 36 9.28 11.59 -14.89
CA GLY A 36 10.43 10.92 -14.27
C GLY A 36 10.17 10.33 -12.88
N VAL A 37 8.90 10.20 -12.51
CA VAL A 37 8.51 9.71 -11.19
C VAL A 37 8.76 8.19 -11.10
N PRO A 38 9.52 7.70 -10.10
CA PRO A 38 9.84 6.29 -9.98
C PRO A 38 8.60 5.46 -9.67
N ASP A 39 8.54 4.25 -10.21
CA ASP A 39 7.45 3.33 -9.91
C ASP A 39 7.46 2.91 -8.41
N PRO A 40 6.28 2.76 -7.79
CA PRO A 40 6.18 2.37 -6.38
C PRO A 40 6.74 0.97 -6.16
N LYS A 41 7.31 0.73 -4.97
CA LYS A 41 7.94 -0.56 -4.66
C LYS A 41 6.92 -1.71 -4.58
N ILE A 42 5.73 -1.44 -4.02
CA ILE A 42 4.62 -2.39 -3.99
C ILE A 42 4.02 -2.56 -5.39
N ARG A 43 4.07 -3.79 -5.90
CA ARG A 43 3.50 -4.15 -7.21
C ARG A 43 2.30 -5.09 -7.10
N ILE A 44 2.23 -5.84 -6.01
CA ILE A 44 1.22 -6.87 -5.78
C ILE A 44 0.48 -6.47 -4.51
N TYR A 45 -0.82 -6.20 -4.63
CA TYR A 45 -1.66 -5.80 -3.50
C TYR A 45 -2.40 -6.98 -2.87
N ASP A 46 -2.75 -7.98 -3.68
CA ASP A 46 -3.48 -9.17 -3.26
C ASP A 46 -2.58 -10.40 -3.29
N VAL A 47 -2.61 -11.19 -2.22
CA VAL A 47 -1.78 -12.39 -2.02
C VAL A 47 -2.66 -13.53 -1.49
N GLY A 48 -2.28 -14.77 -1.79
CA GLY A 48 -3.06 -15.96 -1.46
C GLY A 48 -4.18 -16.18 -2.47
N THR A 49 -5.31 -16.71 -2.00
CA THR A 49 -6.35 -17.25 -2.91
C THR A 49 -7.31 -16.16 -3.39
N LYS A 50 -6.84 -15.32 -4.32
CA LYS A 50 -7.59 -14.19 -4.93
C LYS A 50 -8.87 -14.55 -5.68
N LYS A 51 -9.06 -15.83 -6.04
CA LYS A 51 -10.23 -16.31 -6.81
C LYS A 51 -11.39 -16.75 -5.92
N LYS A 52 -11.12 -17.04 -4.64
CA LYS A 52 -12.11 -17.56 -3.72
C LYS A 52 -13.00 -16.42 -3.23
N GLY A 53 -14.31 -16.69 -3.12
CA GLY A 53 -15.31 -15.75 -2.67
C GLY A 53 -15.24 -15.48 -1.17
N VAL A 54 -16.02 -14.49 -0.71
CA VAL A 54 -16.12 -14.15 0.72
C VAL A 54 -16.72 -15.33 1.51
N ASP A 55 -17.55 -16.16 0.89
CA ASP A 55 -18.21 -17.31 1.52
C ASP A 55 -17.24 -18.41 1.97
N GLU A 56 -16.06 -18.50 1.37
CA GLU A 56 -15.05 -19.50 1.74
C GLU A 56 -14.21 -19.08 2.96
N PHE A 57 -14.24 -17.80 3.34
CA PHE A 57 -13.45 -17.26 4.45
C PHE A 57 -14.38 -16.65 5.50
N PRO A 58 -14.67 -17.36 6.62
CA PRO A 58 -15.65 -16.91 7.61
C PRO A 58 -15.17 -15.74 8.48
N CYS A 59 -13.87 -15.40 8.43
CA CYS A 59 -13.27 -14.38 9.28
C CYS A 59 -12.52 -13.31 8.47
N CYS A 60 -12.81 -12.05 8.75
CA CYS A 60 -12.14 -10.89 8.18
C CYS A 60 -11.44 -10.08 9.28
N VAL A 61 -10.11 -9.94 9.17
CA VAL A 61 -9.31 -9.10 10.07
C VAL A 61 -8.82 -7.87 9.32
N HIS A 62 -8.91 -6.71 9.96
CA HIS A 62 -8.46 -5.43 9.38
C HIS A 62 -7.41 -4.78 10.28
N LEU A 63 -6.31 -4.37 9.68
CA LEU A 63 -5.30 -3.53 10.32
C LEU A 63 -5.62 -2.07 10.00
N VAL A 64 -5.90 -1.29 11.04
CA VAL A 64 -6.26 0.13 10.93
C VAL A 64 -5.23 0.96 11.66
N SER A 65 -4.76 2.05 11.03
CA SER A 65 -3.88 3.02 11.69
C SER A 65 -4.70 3.94 12.58
N TRP A 66 -4.22 4.16 13.81
CA TRP A 66 -4.80 5.13 14.74
C TRP A 66 -4.34 6.56 14.46
N GLU A 67 -3.16 6.71 13.84
CA GLU A 67 -2.62 8.02 13.46
C GLU A 67 -2.76 8.25 11.96
N LYS A 68 -2.99 9.53 11.59
CA LYS A 68 -3.02 9.96 10.20
C LYS A 68 -1.61 10.34 9.75
N GLU A 69 -0.92 9.38 9.17
CA GLU A 69 0.46 9.54 8.68
C GLU A 69 0.62 9.08 7.24
N ASN A 70 1.73 9.49 6.62
CA ASN A 70 2.12 8.95 5.32
C ASN A 70 2.93 7.68 5.48
N VAL A 71 2.39 6.61 4.91
CA VAL A 71 3.06 5.31 4.86
C VAL A 71 3.79 5.19 3.51
N SER A 72 5.09 4.89 3.57
CA SER A 72 5.89 4.73 2.36
C SER A 72 5.54 3.44 1.61
N SER A 73 5.75 3.42 0.29
CA SER A 73 5.54 2.22 -0.52
C SER A 73 6.43 1.04 -0.09
N GLU A 74 7.57 1.33 0.51
CA GLU A 74 8.52 0.34 1.01
C GLU A 74 8.03 -0.30 2.29
N ALA A 75 7.46 0.49 3.20
CA ALA A 75 6.83 -0.02 4.41
C ALA A 75 5.65 -0.95 4.08
N LEU A 76 4.82 -0.58 3.11
CA LEU A 76 3.71 -1.43 2.65
C LEU A 76 4.20 -2.76 2.05
N GLU A 77 5.26 -2.74 1.23
CA GLU A 77 5.81 -3.97 0.65
C GLU A 77 6.47 -4.84 1.73
N ALA A 78 7.21 -4.24 2.66
CA ALA A 78 7.81 -4.96 3.78
C ALA A 78 6.75 -5.63 4.67
N ALA A 79 5.67 -4.90 5.01
CA ALA A 79 4.55 -5.42 5.75
C ALA A 79 3.89 -6.61 5.03
N ARG A 80 3.64 -6.47 3.72
CA ARG A 80 3.09 -7.55 2.88
C ARG A 80 3.97 -8.79 2.89
N ILE A 81 5.28 -8.64 2.72
CA ILE A 81 6.23 -9.76 2.73
C ILE A 81 6.25 -10.45 4.09
N ALA A 82 6.28 -9.68 5.17
CA ALA A 82 6.28 -10.21 6.54
C ALA A 82 5.00 -11.02 6.82
N CYS A 83 3.82 -10.46 6.51
CA CYS A 83 2.55 -11.17 6.66
C CYS A 83 2.49 -12.42 5.79
N ASN A 84 2.91 -12.33 4.52
CA ASN A 84 2.90 -13.49 3.61
C ASN A 84 3.83 -14.61 4.09
N LYS A 85 5.01 -14.27 4.62
CA LYS A 85 5.95 -15.26 5.17
C LYS A 85 5.36 -15.98 6.38
N TYR A 86 4.72 -15.25 7.27
CA TYR A 86 4.07 -15.82 8.47
C TYR A 86 2.89 -16.73 8.08
N MET A 87 1.99 -16.24 7.22
CA MET A 87 0.81 -16.99 6.81
C MET A 87 1.17 -18.22 5.98
N SER A 88 2.18 -18.13 5.10
CA SER A 88 2.66 -19.28 4.33
C SER A 88 3.28 -20.36 5.21
N LYS A 89 3.91 -19.99 6.34
CA LYS A 89 4.51 -20.96 7.28
C LYS A 89 3.46 -21.65 8.15
N ASN A 90 2.44 -20.92 8.59
CA ASN A 90 1.50 -21.42 9.60
C ASN A 90 0.20 -21.99 9.01
N ALA A 91 -0.34 -21.38 7.95
CA ALA A 91 -1.66 -21.75 7.41
C ALA A 91 -1.59 -22.41 6.02
N GLY A 92 -0.49 -22.23 5.28
CA GLY A 92 -0.37 -22.69 3.90
C GLY A 92 -0.98 -21.70 2.89
N LYS A 93 -0.53 -21.75 1.63
CA LYS A 93 -0.83 -20.72 0.61
C LYS A 93 -2.31 -20.62 0.22
N ASP A 94 -3.08 -21.68 0.43
CA ASP A 94 -4.47 -21.77 -0.06
C ASP A 94 -5.51 -21.38 1.00
N ALA A 95 -5.08 -21.20 2.25
CA ALA A 95 -5.94 -20.98 3.42
C ALA A 95 -6.14 -19.50 3.78
N PHE A 96 -5.54 -18.56 3.04
CA PHE A 96 -5.68 -17.13 3.35
C PHE A 96 -5.85 -16.26 2.10
N HIS A 97 -6.53 -15.13 2.29
CA HIS A 97 -6.59 -14.02 1.36
C HIS A 97 -6.09 -12.76 2.06
N LEU A 98 -5.00 -12.17 1.56
CA LEU A 98 -4.43 -10.94 2.10
C LEU A 98 -4.50 -9.84 1.04
N ARG A 99 -5.08 -8.70 1.41
CA ARG A 99 -5.24 -7.53 0.53
C ARG A 99 -4.74 -6.25 1.19
N VAL A 100 -3.76 -5.61 0.56
CA VAL A 100 -3.29 -4.28 0.92
C VAL A 100 -4.24 -3.25 0.29
N ARG A 101 -5.09 -2.64 1.12
CA ARG A 101 -6.06 -1.62 0.69
C ARG A 101 -5.43 -0.22 0.49
N ALA A 102 -4.30 0.04 1.14
CA ALA A 102 -3.59 1.30 1.02
C ALA A 102 -2.81 1.33 -0.31
N HIS A 103 -3.17 2.26 -1.19
CA HIS A 103 -2.42 2.56 -2.39
C HIS A 103 -1.50 3.76 -2.16
N PRO A 104 -0.20 3.65 -2.47
CA PRO A 104 0.70 4.80 -2.38
C PRO A 104 0.25 5.87 -3.37
N ARG A 105 -0.28 6.98 -2.85
CA ARG A 105 -0.57 8.19 -3.65
C ARG A 105 0.73 8.98 -3.77
N GLN A 106 1.11 9.31 -4.99
CA GLN A 106 2.46 9.75 -5.29
C GLN A 106 2.62 11.27 -5.22
N GLY A 107 2.98 11.73 -4.01
CA GLY A 107 3.37 13.12 -3.74
C GLY A 107 4.43 13.27 -2.63
N GLU A 108 4.74 12.22 -1.87
CA GLU A 108 5.72 12.24 -0.77
C GLU A 108 6.66 11.02 -0.85
N LEU A 109 7.26 10.82 -2.02
CA LEU A 109 8.43 9.95 -2.17
C LEU A 109 9.64 10.82 -2.50
N LEU A 110 10.21 11.40 -1.45
CA LEU A 110 11.66 11.51 -1.28
C LEU A 110 12.07 10.63 -0.09
#